data_AF-A0A843C798-F1
#
_entry.id   AF-A0A843C798-F1
#
_cell.length_a   1.000
_cell.length_b   1.000
_cell.length_c   1.000
_cell.angle_alpha   90.00
_cell.angle_beta   90.00
_cell.angle_gamma   90.00
#
_symmetry.space_group_name_H-M   'P 1'
#
loop_
_entity.id
_entity.type
_entity.pdbx_description
1 polymer ?
#
loop_
_entity_poly.entity_id
_entity_poly.type
_entity_poly.pdbx_seq_one_letter_code
_entity_poly.pdbx_strand_id
1 'polypeptide(L)'
;MLEDFFRSDTFVIGYYVLTVGSSLLLIKETKKRISDLKIGINSIKYAPFAFGILFAYIILAYDFVDTIPILNWSWLGYNIAFGPFADQGLWGIIPFIPLLVYMFIHINYVEELYFRKSKKMVVAWAFVHIAMGVKIHMAIVLLPIGFLFKYIYDKKGINHAYAMHFATNVLVVIMFFLSFIV
;
A
#
# COMPACT_ATOMS: atom_id res chain seq x y z
N MET A 1 22.31 -17.39 5.57
CA MET A 1 21.92 -18.21 4.40
C MET A 1 20.57 -17.79 3.80
N LEU A 2 19.45 -17.84 4.54
CA LEU A 2 18.15 -17.33 4.03
C LEU A 2 18.15 -15.80 3.94
N GLU A 3 18.64 -15.10 4.96
CA GLU A 3 18.79 -13.64 4.95
C GLU A 3 19.69 -13.13 3.82
N ASP A 4 20.83 -13.79 3.59
CA ASP A 4 21.75 -13.44 2.50
C ASP A 4 21.11 -13.62 1.13
N PHE A 5 20.23 -14.62 0.97
CA PHE A 5 19.48 -14.81 -0.26
C PHE A 5 18.47 -13.68 -0.50
N PHE A 6 17.67 -13.31 0.51
CA PHE A 6 16.70 -12.21 0.39
C PHE A 6 17.34 -10.83 0.21
N ARG A 7 18.60 -10.67 0.66
CA ARG A 7 19.40 -9.45 0.44
C ARG A 7 20.22 -9.47 -0.84
N SER A 8 20.23 -10.58 -1.59
CA SER A 8 21.02 -10.70 -2.80
C SER A 8 20.45 -9.84 -3.94
N ASP A 9 21.33 -9.29 -4.77
CA ASP A 9 20.96 -8.56 -5.99
C ASP A 9 20.04 -9.41 -6.89
N THR A 10 20.27 -10.72 -6.95
CA THR A 10 19.44 -11.66 -7.72
C THR A 10 18.01 -11.73 -7.22
N PHE A 11 17.81 -11.74 -5.89
CA PHE A 11 16.48 -11.72 -5.31
C PHE A 11 15.79 -10.37 -5.55
N VAL A 12 16.50 -9.26 -5.38
CA VAL A 12 15.95 -7.91 -5.66
C VAL A 12 15.55 -7.78 -7.14
N ILE A 13 16.40 -8.24 -8.07
CA ILE A 13 16.13 -8.23 -9.51
C ILE A 13 14.95 -9.15 -9.85
N GLY A 14 14.91 -10.38 -9.31
CA GLY A 14 13.82 -11.32 -9.52
C GLY A 14 12.49 -10.80 -8.98
N TYR A 15 12.53 -10.18 -7.80
CA TYR A 15 11.39 -9.46 -7.23
C TYR A 15 10.91 -8.38 -8.19
N TYR A 16 11.80 -7.49 -8.65
CA TYR A 16 11.49 -6.45 -9.63
C TYR A 16 10.84 -7.00 -10.89
N VAL A 17 11.42 -8.04 -11.49
CA VAL A 17 10.87 -8.65 -12.70
C VAL A 17 9.45 -9.19 -12.45
N LEU A 18 9.18 -9.72 -11.26
CA LEU A 18 7.86 -10.26 -10.94
C LEU A 18 6.83 -9.17 -10.60
N THR A 19 7.13 -8.22 -9.71
CA THR A 19 6.18 -7.15 -9.34
C THR A 19 6.04 -6.07 -10.40
N VAL A 20 7.14 -5.66 -11.05
CA VAL A 20 7.10 -4.70 -12.16
C VAL A 20 6.60 -5.38 -13.43
N GLY A 21 7.06 -6.59 -13.72
CA GLY A 21 6.61 -7.32 -14.92
C GLY A 21 5.11 -7.62 -14.90
N SER A 22 4.56 -8.03 -13.76
CA SER A 22 3.12 -8.25 -13.62
C SER A 22 2.30 -6.95 -13.74
N SER A 23 2.81 -5.83 -13.25
CA SER A 23 2.14 -4.54 -13.42
C SER A 23 2.27 -4.02 -14.86
N LEU A 24 3.38 -4.26 -15.57
CA LEU A 24 3.55 -3.93 -16.99
C LEU A 24 2.55 -4.66 -17.91
N LEU A 25 2.06 -5.84 -17.51
CA LEU A 25 0.97 -6.52 -18.22
C LEU A 25 -0.33 -5.68 -18.28
N LEU A 26 -0.49 -4.72 -17.37
CA LEU A 26 -1.64 -3.83 -17.29
C LEU A 26 -1.45 -2.52 -18.06
N ILE A 27 -0.35 -2.35 -18.82
CA ILE A 27 -0.06 -1.10 -19.53
C ILE A 27 -1.21 -0.66 -20.46
N LYS A 28 -1.89 -1.62 -21.11
CA LYS A 28 -3.04 -1.37 -21.99
C LYS A 28 -4.23 -0.76 -21.24
N GLU A 29 -4.36 -1.04 -19.95
CA GLU A 29 -5.43 -0.51 -19.09
C GLU A 29 -5.11 0.88 -18.52
N THR A 30 -3.87 1.38 -18.65
CA THR A 30 -3.42 2.61 -17.97
C THR A 30 -4.31 3.81 -18.30
N LYS A 31 -4.65 4.01 -19.58
CA LYS A 31 -5.53 5.11 -20.00
C LYS A 31 -6.91 5.01 -19.35
N LYS A 32 -7.46 3.80 -19.24
CA LYS A 32 -8.73 3.54 -18.59
C LYS A 32 -8.66 3.83 -17.09
N ARG A 33 -7.61 3.38 -16.40
CA ARG A 33 -7.42 3.63 -14.96
C ARG A 33 -7.30 5.13 -14.64
N ILE A 34 -6.60 5.89 -15.47
CA ILE A 34 -6.55 7.36 -15.33
C ILE A 34 -7.95 7.98 -15.52
N SER A 35 -8.74 7.47 -16.47
CA SER A 35 -10.14 7.89 -16.64
C SER A 35 -10.99 7.54 -15.41
N ASP A 36 -10.83 6.34 -14.86
CA ASP A 36 -11.52 5.87 -13.66
C ASP A 36 -11.18 6.74 -12.44
N LEU A 37 -9.92 7.16 -12.26
CA LEU A 37 -9.51 8.13 -11.22
C LEU A 37 -10.24 9.46 -11.38
N LYS A 38 -10.32 9.99 -12.62
CA LYS A 38 -11.00 11.25 -12.90
C LYS A 38 -12.48 11.19 -12.55
N ILE A 39 -13.15 10.07 -12.83
CA ILE A 39 -14.54 9.83 -12.41
C ILE A 39 -14.66 9.88 -10.88
N GLY A 40 -13.72 9.23 -10.18
CA GLY A 40 -13.72 9.12 -8.73
C GLY A 40 -13.26 10.36 -7.96
N ILE A 41 -12.68 11.36 -8.63
CA ILE A 41 -11.84 12.43 -8.05
C ILE A 41 -12.47 13.14 -6.84
N ASN A 42 -13.79 13.33 -6.85
CA ASN A 42 -14.53 13.98 -5.75
C ASN A 42 -14.50 13.21 -4.42
N SER A 43 -14.02 11.97 -4.40
CA SER A 43 -13.85 11.16 -3.19
C SER A 43 -12.42 11.17 -2.64
N ILE A 44 -11.46 11.83 -3.32
CA ILE A 44 -10.12 12.08 -2.76
C ILE A 44 -10.19 12.84 -1.44
N LYS A 45 -11.17 13.73 -1.27
CA LYS A 45 -11.40 14.47 -0.02
C LYS A 45 -11.63 13.59 1.21
N TYR A 46 -11.92 12.29 1.04
CA TYR A 46 -12.05 11.36 2.15
C TYR A 46 -10.74 10.64 2.51
N ALA A 47 -9.71 10.71 1.65
CA ALA A 47 -8.42 10.10 1.89
C ALA A 47 -7.75 10.55 3.22
N PRO A 48 -7.88 11.81 3.67
CA PRO A 48 -7.37 12.23 4.97
C PRO A 48 -7.93 11.44 6.17
N PHE A 49 -9.15 10.90 6.09
CA PHE A 49 -9.69 10.07 7.17
C PHE A 49 -8.99 8.71 7.25
N ALA A 50 -8.77 8.06 6.10
CA ALA A 50 -8.01 6.81 6.03
C ALA A 50 -6.56 7.02 6.47
N PHE A 51 -5.90 8.06 5.95
CA PHE A 51 -4.55 8.44 6.34
C PHE A 51 -4.47 8.80 7.83
N GLY A 52 -5.47 9.52 8.36
CA GLY A 52 -5.54 9.92 9.75
C GLY A 52 -5.59 8.74 10.73
N ILE A 53 -6.23 7.63 10.37
CA ILE A 53 -6.21 6.39 11.17
C ILE A 53 -4.78 5.85 11.29
N LEU A 54 -4.06 5.76 10.18
CA LEU A 54 -2.68 5.32 10.16
C LEU A 54 -1.77 6.28 10.93
N PHE A 55 -1.93 7.58 10.70
CA PHE A 55 -1.15 8.62 11.38
C PHE A 55 -1.37 8.60 12.89
N ALA A 56 -2.61 8.52 13.35
CA ALA A 56 -2.94 8.41 14.77
C ALA A 56 -2.34 7.15 15.39
N TYR A 57 -2.36 6.02 14.69
CA TYR A 57 -1.70 4.80 15.15
C TYR A 57 -0.19 5.00 15.32
N ILE A 58 0.47 5.60 14.32
CA ILE A 58 1.91 5.87 14.35
C ILE A 58 2.28 6.73 15.55
N ILE A 59 1.53 7.80 15.82
CA ILE A 59 1.85 8.74 16.91
C ILE A 59 1.50 8.21 18.30
N LEU A 60 0.41 7.45 18.43
CA LEU A 60 -0.15 7.11 19.76
C LEU A 60 0.19 5.71 20.24
N ALA A 61 0.41 4.75 19.33
CA ALA A 61 0.46 3.34 19.67
C ALA A 61 1.67 2.60 19.11
N TYR A 62 2.29 3.08 18.03
CA TYR A 62 3.35 2.35 17.34
C TYR A 62 4.50 1.97 18.28
N ASP A 63 5.11 2.91 18.98
CA ASP A 63 6.27 2.65 19.85
C ASP A 63 5.99 1.61 20.92
N PHE A 64 4.78 1.60 21.48
CA PHE A 64 4.38 0.60 22.46
C PHE A 64 4.17 -0.78 21.79
N VAL A 65 3.38 -0.83 20.72
CA VAL A 65 2.99 -2.08 20.06
C VAL A 65 4.18 -2.75 19.37
N ASP A 66 5.13 -1.97 18.86
CA ASP A 66 6.38 -2.42 18.25
C ASP A 66 7.33 -3.08 19.27
N THR A 67 7.06 -3.03 20.58
CA THR A 67 7.82 -3.83 21.56
C THR A 67 7.33 -5.26 21.68
N ILE A 68 6.17 -5.60 21.11
CA ILE A 68 5.52 -6.90 21.29
C ILE A 68 5.96 -7.85 20.16
N PRO A 69 6.80 -8.87 20.42
CA PRO A 69 7.47 -9.63 19.34
C PRO A 69 6.51 -10.31 18.37
N ILE A 70 5.41 -10.90 18.87
CA ILE A 70 4.44 -11.59 18.02
C ILE A 70 3.73 -10.64 17.05
N LEU A 71 3.55 -9.37 17.44
CA LEU A 71 2.86 -8.38 16.61
C LEU A 71 3.78 -7.80 15.52
N ASN A 72 5.09 -7.91 15.69
CA ASN A 72 6.10 -7.50 14.72
C ASN A 72 6.35 -8.51 13.60
N TRP A 73 5.78 -9.71 13.70
CA TRP A 73 6.01 -10.74 12.71
C TRP A 73 5.43 -10.33 11.34
N SER A 74 6.15 -10.66 10.27
CA SER A 74 5.68 -10.60 8.89
C SER A 74 6.35 -11.70 8.08
N TRP A 75 5.77 -12.08 6.93
CA TRP A 75 6.33 -13.20 6.16
C TRP A 75 7.66 -12.84 5.50
N LEU A 76 7.74 -11.68 4.84
CA LEU A 76 8.94 -11.27 4.10
C LEU A 76 10.00 -10.56 4.97
N GLY A 77 9.66 -10.16 6.20
CA GLY A 77 10.55 -9.39 7.06
C GLY A 77 10.77 -7.93 6.65
N TYR A 78 10.31 -7.52 5.46
CA TYR A 78 10.31 -6.13 4.96
C TYR A 78 9.07 -5.86 4.11
N ASN A 79 8.61 -4.62 4.05
CA ASN A 79 7.46 -4.24 3.23
C ASN A 79 7.81 -4.31 1.74
N ILE A 80 7.03 -5.07 0.96
CA ILE A 80 7.29 -5.27 -0.47
C ILE A 80 7.38 -3.97 -1.28
N ALA A 81 6.65 -2.92 -0.90
CA ALA A 81 6.61 -1.65 -1.62
C ALA A 81 7.86 -0.77 -1.42
N PHE A 82 8.57 -0.92 -0.29
CA PHE A 82 9.68 -0.02 0.10
C PHE A 82 10.97 -0.76 0.47
N GLY A 83 10.89 -2.05 0.79
CA GLY A 83 11.96 -2.84 1.41
C GLY A 83 13.29 -2.91 0.66
N PRO A 84 13.35 -2.95 -0.68
CA PRO A 84 14.64 -2.98 -1.37
C PRO A 84 15.42 -1.64 -1.34
N PHE A 85 14.77 -0.53 -0.93
CA PHE A 85 15.37 0.82 -0.98
C PHE A 85 15.27 1.59 0.32
N ALA A 86 14.63 1.03 1.36
CA ALA A 86 14.48 1.70 2.65
C ALA A 86 15.83 2.12 3.24
N ASP A 87 16.87 1.30 3.06
CA ASP A 87 18.21 1.54 3.59
C ASP A 87 19.05 2.49 2.72
N GLN A 88 18.56 2.87 1.52
CA GLN A 88 19.27 3.75 0.59
C GLN A 88 18.90 5.24 0.75
N GLY A 89 18.07 5.57 1.76
CA GLY A 89 17.61 6.91 2.04
C GLY A 89 16.85 7.57 0.89
N LEU A 90 16.71 8.90 0.94
CA LEU A 90 15.91 9.67 -0.02
C LEU A 90 16.31 9.42 -1.49
N TRP A 91 17.62 9.46 -1.77
CA TRP A 91 18.15 9.36 -3.14
C TRP A 91 18.02 7.96 -3.74
N GLY A 92 17.96 6.91 -2.91
CA GLY A 92 17.70 5.56 -3.38
C GLY A 92 16.26 5.32 -3.81
N ILE A 93 15.30 6.11 -3.30
CA ILE A 93 13.86 5.87 -3.50
C ILE A 93 13.29 6.72 -4.64
N ILE A 94 13.81 7.93 -4.83
CA ILE A 94 13.37 8.87 -5.88
C ILE A 94 13.26 8.22 -7.28
N PRO A 95 14.25 7.44 -7.76
CA PRO A 95 14.16 6.80 -9.08
C PRO A 95 12.96 5.87 -9.26
N PHE A 96 12.39 5.37 -8.16
CA PHE A 96 11.30 4.41 -8.15
C PHE A 96 9.92 5.03 -7.99
N ILE A 97 9.83 6.35 -7.77
CA ILE A 97 8.55 7.07 -7.68
C ILE A 97 7.66 6.81 -8.91
N PRO A 98 8.15 6.88 -10.18
CA PRO A 98 7.30 6.63 -11.34
C PRO A 98 6.70 5.22 -11.33
N LEU A 99 7.48 4.23 -10.91
CA LEU A 99 7.02 2.85 -10.77
C LEU A 99 5.98 2.73 -9.66
N LEU A 100 6.21 3.35 -8.50
CA LEU A 100 5.28 3.31 -7.38
C LEU A 100 3.94 3.95 -7.75
N VAL A 101 3.96 5.10 -8.43
CA VAL A 101 2.76 5.75 -8.95
C VAL A 101 2.05 4.86 -9.96
N TYR A 102 2.79 4.21 -10.86
CA TYR A 102 2.23 3.26 -11.82
C TYR A 102 1.55 2.08 -11.11
N MET A 103 2.20 1.50 -10.10
CA MET A 103 1.62 0.46 -9.27
C MET A 103 0.34 0.94 -8.57
N PHE A 104 0.32 2.14 -7.98
CA PHE A 104 -0.89 2.69 -7.35
C PHE A 104 -2.03 2.88 -8.35
N ILE A 105 -1.75 3.31 -9.59
CA ILE A 105 -2.76 3.45 -10.63
C ILE A 105 -3.44 2.10 -10.91
N HIS A 106 -2.69 1.00 -10.93
CA HIS A 106 -3.22 -0.31 -11.33
C HIS A 106 -3.69 -1.16 -10.16
N ILE A 107 -2.83 -1.35 -9.16
CA ILE A 107 -3.06 -2.24 -8.02
C ILE A 107 -4.21 -1.72 -7.17
N ASN A 108 -4.28 -0.43 -6.87
CA ASN A 108 -5.38 0.08 -6.04
C ASN A 108 -6.74 -0.18 -6.70
N TYR A 109 -6.86 -0.05 -8.02
CA TYR A 109 -8.10 -0.37 -8.72
C TYR A 109 -8.45 -1.85 -8.59
N VAL A 110 -7.46 -2.73 -8.80
CA VAL A 110 -7.61 -4.19 -8.67
C VAL A 110 -8.03 -4.56 -7.25
N GLU A 111 -7.40 -3.95 -6.24
CA GLU A 111 -7.74 -4.19 -4.85
C GLU A 111 -9.17 -3.77 -4.54
N GLU A 112 -9.61 -2.60 -5.02
CA GLU A 112 -10.99 -2.18 -4.85
C GLU A 112 -11.97 -3.11 -5.58
N LEU A 113 -11.63 -3.57 -6.78
CA LEU A 113 -12.44 -4.49 -7.58
C LEU A 113 -12.68 -5.82 -6.87
N TYR A 114 -11.65 -6.41 -6.25
CA TYR A 114 -11.75 -7.75 -5.66
C TYR A 114 -12.10 -7.72 -4.18
N PHE A 115 -11.52 -6.81 -3.40
CA PHE A 115 -11.57 -6.89 -1.95
C PHE A 115 -12.71 -6.10 -1.29
N ARG A 116 -13.39 -5.20 -2.00
CA ARG A 116 -14.54 -4.46 -1.42
C ARG A 116 -15.89 -5.11 -1.60
N LYS A 117 -15.95 -6.21 -2.36
CA LYS A 117 -17.19 -6.97 -2.62
C LYS A 117 -17.89 -7.44 -1.34
N SER A 118 -17.15 -7.75 -0.28
CA SER A 118 -17.74 -8.16 1.00
C SER A 118 -16.87 -7.77 2.19
N LYS A 119 -17.48 -7.73 3.39
CA LYS A 119 -16.74 -7.48 4.65
C LYS A 119 -15.66 -8.54 4.90
N LYS A 120 -15.92 -9.80 4.53
CA LYS A 120 -14.94 -10.89 4.64
C LYS A 120 -13.72 -10.65 3.74
N MET A 121 -13.94 -10.11 2.54
CA MET A 121 -12.84 -9.79 1.63
C MET A 121 -12.01 -8.60 2.11
N VAL A 122 -12.61 -7.62 2.81
CA VAL A 122 -11.84 -6.54 3.46
C VAL A 122 -10.89 -7.11 4.53
N VAL A 123 -11.36 -8.06 5.32
CA VAL A 123 -10.54 -8.76 6.31
C VAL A 123 -9.42 -9.55 5.63
N ALA A 124 -9.74 -10.29 4.56
CA ALA A 124 -8.74 -11.02 3.79
C ALA A 124 -7.68 -10.09 3.20
N TRP A 125 -8.08 -8.95 2.63
CA TRP A 125 -7.17 -7.93 2.12
C TRP A 125 -6.18 -7.46 3.18
N ALA A 126 -6.67 -7.09 4.37
CA ALA A 126 -5.81 -6.62 5.45
C ALA A 126 -4.76 -7.67 5.86
N PHE A 127 -5.15 -8.93 5.98
CA PHE A 127 -4.22 -10.00 6.40
C PHE A 127 -3.30 -10.50 5.28
N VAL A 128 -3.69 -10.39 4.00
CA VAL A 128 -2.78 -10.66 2.87
C VAL A 128 -1.56 -9.73 2.91
N HIS A 129 -1.67 -8.52 3.48
CA HIS A 129 -0.52 -7.64 3.64
C HIS A 129 0.57 -8.24 4.54
N ILE A 130 0.24 -9.16 5.45
CA ILE A 130 1.25 -9.88 6.25
C ILE A 130 2.15 -10.73 5.34
N ALA A 131 1.56 -11.37 4.33
CA ALA A 131 2.31 -12.09 3.31
C ALA A 131 3.16 -11.15 2.45
N MET A 132 2.76 -9.89 2.30
CA MET A 132 3.52 -8.82 1.63
C MET A 132 4.54 -8.14 2.56
N GLY A 133 4.79 -8.70 3.75
CA GLY A 133 5.81 -8.23 4.68
C GLY A 133 5.39 -7.07 5.58
N VAL A 134 4.10 -6.71 5.61
CA VAL A 134 3.54 -5.79 6.59
C VAL A 134 3.39 -6.50 7.94
N LYS A 135 3.82 -5.85 9.03
CA LYS A 135 3.74 -6.42 10.39
C LYS A 135 2.28 -6.69 10.80
N ILE A 136 2.04 -7.70 11.65
CA ILE A 136 0.68 -8.06 12.11
C ILE A 136 -0.07 -6.85 12.67
N HIS A 137 0.56 -6.04 13.53
CA HIS A 137 -0.12 -4.87 14.10
C HIS A 137 -0.53 -3.86 13.02
N MET A 138 0.28 -3.66 11.99
CA MET A 138 -0.06 -2.78 10.87
C MET A 138 -1.23 -3.36 10.06
N ALA A 139 -1.24 -4.68 9.83
CA ALA A 139 -2.37 -5.35 9.17
C ALA A 139 -3.70 -5.16 9.95
N ILE A 140 -3.64 -5.15 11.29
CA ILE A 140 -4.82 -4.85 12.13
C ILE A 140 -5.28 -3.40 11.91
N VAL A 141 -4.36 -2.44 11.81
CA VAL A 141 -4.66 -1.03 11.52
C VAL A 141 -5.26 -0.83 10.12
N LEU A 142 -4.91 -1.70 9.16
CA LEU A 142 -5.51 -1.67 7.83
C LEU A 142 -7.00 -2.04 7.84
N LEU A 143 -7.52 -2.76 8.85
CA LEU A 143 -8.94 -3.13 8.91
C LEU A 143 -9.89 -1.93 8.88
N PRO A 144 -9.82 -0.95 9.82
CA PRO A 144 -10.69 0.22 9.78
C PRO A 144 -10.52 1.04 8.50
N ILE A 145 -9.31 1.11 7.93
CA ILE A 145 -9.05 1.78 6.64
C ILE A 145 -9.77 1.05 5.49
N GLY A 146 -9.64 -0.27 5.42
CA GLY A 146 -10.30 -1.09 4.41
C GLY A 146 -11.83 -1.04 4.52
N PHE A 147 -12.39 -0.93 5.73
CA PHE A 147 -13.81 -0.72 5.93
C PHE A 147 -14.27 0.67 5.48
N LEU A 148 -13.44 1.69 5.64
CA LEU A 148 -13.74 3.03 5.12
C LEU A 148 -13.75 3.04 3.59
N PHE A 149 -12.78 2.40 2.94
CA PHE A 149 -12.80 2.21 1.49
C PHE A 149 -14.03 1.44 1.04
N LYS A 150 -14.40 0.36 1.75
CA LYS A 150 -15.63 -0.38 1.47
C LYS A 150 -16.88 0.49 1.62
N TYR A 151 -16.94 1.35 2.64
CA TYR A 151 -18.07 2.26 2.81
C TYR A 151 -18.23 3.19 1.59
N ILE A 152 -17.14 3.75 1.08
CA ILE A 152 -17.17 4.55 -0.16
C ILE A 152 -17.53 3.69 -1.37
N TYR A 153 -17.01 2.47 -1.47
CA TYR A 153 -17.33 1.53 -2.53
C TYR A 153 -18.84 1.24 -2.57
N ASP A 154 -19.45 0.93 -1.43
CA ASP A 154 -20.87 0.59 -1.33
C ASP A 154 -21.77 1.81 -1.62
N LYS A 155 -21.32 3.03 -1.30
CA LYS A 155 -22.10 4.26 -1.46
C LYS A 155 -21.94 4.94 -2.82
N LYS A 156 -20.76 4.84 -3.43
CA LYS A 156 -20.38 5.63 -4.61
C LYS A 156 -19.80 4.78 -5.73
N GLY A 157 -19.52 3.50 -5.49
CA GLY A 157 -18.97 2.58 -6.47
C GLY A 157 -17.45 2.58 -6.53
N ILE A 158 -16.94 1.67 -7.38
CA ILE A 158 -15.53 1.33 -7.47
C ILE A 158 -14.61 2.52 -7.75
N ASN A 159 -14.97 3.38 -8.71
CA ASN A 159 -14.10 4.48 -9.14
C ASN A 159 -13.84 5.48 -7.99
N HIS A 160 -14.82 5.72 -7.14
CA HIS A 160 -14.69 6.61 -5.98
C HIS A 160 -13.86 6.00 -4.85
N ALA A 161 -14.05 4.71 -4.57
CA ALA A 161 -13.22 4.00 -3.59
C ALA A 161 -11.76 3.92 -4.07
N TYR A 162 -11.57 3.65 -5.37
CA TYR A 162 -10.26 3.62 -6.03
C TYR A 162 -9.56 4.98 -5.94
N ALA A 163 -10.24 6.07 -6.28
CA ALA A 163 -9.65 7.40 -6.18
C ALA A 163 -9.28 7.77 -4.73
N MET A 164 -10.12 7.42 -3.77
CA MET A 164 -9.81 7.60 -2.34
C MET A 164 -8.57 6.80 -1.94
N HIS A 165 -8.52 5.51 -2.30
CA HIS A 165 -7.40 4.63 -1.98
C HIS A 165 -6.10 5.11 -2.62
N PHE A 166 -6.13 5.47 -3.91
CA PHE A 166 -5.00 6.09 -4.61
C PHE A 166 -4.47 7.30 -3.84
N ALA A 167 -5.35 8.23 -3.46
CA ALA A 167 -4.95 9.40 -2.71
C ALA A 167 -4.41 9.07 -1.31
N THR A 168 -4.97 8.08 -0.61
CA THR A 168 -4.42 7.61 0.68
C THR A 168 -2.99 7.10 0.52
N ASN A 169 -2.70 6.29 -0.51
CA ASN A 169 -1.35 5.78 -0.74
C ASN A 169 -0.38 6.89 -1.14
N VAL A 170 -0.84 7.89 -1.91
CA VAL A 170 -0.03 9.10 -2.19
C VAL A 170 0.29 9.86 -0.89
N LEU A 171 -0.67 10.04 0.02
CA LEU A 171 -0.41 10.69 1.32
C LEU A 171 0.60 9.91 2.17
N VAL A 172 0.54 8.58 2.17
CA VAL A 172 1.53 7.73 2.85
C VAL A 172 2.93 7.94 2.27
N VAL A 173 3.05 7.98 0.94
CA VAL A 173 4.34 8.23 0.28
C VAL A 173 4.86 9.63 0.60
N ILE A 174 4.01 10.65 0.55
CA ILE A 174 4.40 12.02 0.93
C ILE A 174 4.90 12.04 2.38
N MET A 175 4.19 11.41 3.32
CA MET A 175 4.58 11.35 4.73
C MET A 175 5.93 10.64 4.91
N PHE A 176 6.13 9.53 4.20
CA PHE A 176 7.40 8.79 4.20
C PHE A 176 8.57 9.64 3.66
N PHE A 177 8.34 10.48 2.65
CA PHE A 177 9.37 11.41 2.20
C PHE A 177 9.64 12.53 3.21
N LEU A 178 8.60 13.05 3.87
CA LEU A 178 8.75 14.06 4.92
C LEU A 178 9.54 13.54 6.12
N SER A 179 9.48 12.25 6.44
CA SER A 179 10.28 11.65 7.53
C SER A 179 11.78 11.57 7.25
N PHE A 180 12.25 11.91 6.04
CA PHE A 180 13.70 12.06 5.77
C PHE A 180 14.19 13.50 6.00
N ILE A 181 13.28 14.47 6.14
CA ILE A 181 13.60 15.89 6.26
C ILE A 181 13.49 16.35 7.73
N VAL A 182 12.60 15.71 8.48
CA VAL A 182 12.36 15.94 9.92
C VAL A 182 13.14 14.93 10.73
#